data_AF-A0A2U1LBJ0-F1
#
_entry.id   AF-A0A2U1LBJ0-F1
#
_cell.length_a   1.000
_cell.length_b   1.000
_cell.length_c   1.000
_cell.angle_alpha   90.00
_cell.angle_beta   90.00
_cell.angle_gamma   90.00
#
_symmetry.space_group_name_H-M   'P 1'
#
loop_
_entity.id
_entity.type
_entity.pdbx_description
1 polymer ?
#
loop_
_entity_poly.entity_id
_entity_poly.type
_entity_poly.pdbx_seq_one_letter_code
_entity_poly.pdbx_strand_id
1 'polypeptide(L)' 'MAKDSCLSRITTGVAYGGAAGVAFGAAYGTYDAFRCRIPGLMKIRHVGQVTLGFAATCGFFMGVGSLIRRN' A
#
# COMPACT_ATOMS: atom_id res chain seq x y z
N MET A 1 16.38 14.95 -18.53
CA MET A 1 15.08 15.62 -18.72
C MET A 1 13.90 14.63 -18.80
N ALA A 2 13.83 13.67 -19.75
CA ALA A 2 12.69 12.73 -19.83
C ALA A 2 12.66 11.63 -18.74
N LYS A 3 13.84 11.27 -18.21
CA LYS A 3 14.00 10.20 -17.22
C LYS A 3 13.50 10.63 -15.83
N ASP A 4 13.72 11.90 -15.46
CA ASP A 4 13.26 12.49 -14.20
C ASP A 4 11.73 12.59 -14.11
N SER A 5 11.05 12.92 -15.22
CA SER A 5 9.58 12.96 -15.25
C SER A 5 8.95 11.57 -15.17
N CYS A 6 9.57 10.56 -15.77
CA CYS A 6 9.12 9.17 -15.64
C CYS A 6 9.33 8.64 -14.22
N LEU A 7 10.53 8.84 -13.65
CA LEU A 7 10.84 8.41 -12.29
C LEU A 7 9.99 9.14 -11.24
N SER A 8 9.77 10.45 -11.41
CA SER A 8 8.89 11.23 -10.54
C SER A 8 7.45 10.72 -10.61
N ARG A 9 6.92 10.40 -11.80
CA ARG A 9 5.58 9.83 -11.96
C ARG A 9 5.43 8.46 -11.29
N ILE A 10 6.40 7.56 -11.48
CA ILE A 10 6.40 6.25 -10.82
C ILE A 10 6.47 6.43 -9.30
N THR A 11 7.35 7.31 -8.80
CA THR A 11 7.43 7.66 -7.38
C THR A 11 6.12 8.21 -6.85
N THR A 12 5.44 9.11 -7.58
CA THR A 12 4.12 9.62 -7.15
C THR A 12 3.05 8.54 -7.15
N GLY A 13 3.06 7.62 -8.12
CA GLY A 13 2.13 6.50 -8.20
C GLY A 13 2.34 5.49 -7.07
N VAL A 14 3.59 5.15 -6.78
CA VAL A 14 3.96 4.29 -5.65
C VAL A 14 3.67 4.98 -4.31
N ALA A 15 3.95 6.28 -4.19
CA ALA A 15 3.68 7.04 -2.97
C ALA A 15 2.16 7.11 -2.67
N TYR A 16 1.33 7.37 -3.67
CA TYR A 16 -0.12 7.38 -3.49
C TYR A 16 -0.67 5.95 -3.23
N GLY A 17 -0.15 4.93 -3.94
CA GLY A 17 -0.55 3.54 -3.72
C GLY A 17 -0.14 3.00 -2.34
N GLY A 18 1.03 3.41 -1.87
CA GLY A 18 1.53 3.13 -0.52
C GLY A 18 0.72 3.84 0.54
N ALA A 19 0.43 5.14 0.37
CA ALA A 19 -0.39 5.90 1.32
C ALA A 19 -1.81 5.32 1.44
N ALA A 20 -2.45 4.98 0.31
CA ALA A 20 -3.75 4.32 0.30
C ALA A 20 -3.69 2.92 0.94
N GLY A 21 -2.69 2.11 0.57
CA GLY A 21 -2.50 0.77 1.14
C GLY A 21 -2.27 0.77 2.65
N VAL A 22 -1.55 1.76 3.18
CA VAL A 22 -1.35 1.94 4.62
C VAL A 22 -2.64 2.38 5.31
N ALA A 23 -3.43 3.29 4.71
CA ALA A 23 -4.72 3.70 5.27
C ALA A 23 -5.72 2.52 5.34
N PHE A 24 -5.84 1.75 4.26
CA PHE A 24 -6.70 0.55 4.25
C PHE A 24 -6.18 -0.54 5.17
N GLY A 25 -4.86 -0.78 5.21
CA GLY A 25 -4.24 -1.75 6.11
C GLY A 25 -4.36 -1.37 7.58
N ALA A 26 -4.31 -0.07 7.92
CA ALA A 26 -4.55 0.41 9.28
C ALA A 26 -6.02 0.28 9.69
N ALA A 27 -6.96 0.59 8.78
CA ALA A 27 -8.39 0.49 9.03
C ALA A 27 -8.85 -0.97 9.16
N TYR A 28 -8.51 -1.84 8.20
CA TYR A 28 -8.77 -3.29 8.31
C TYR A 28 -7.98 -3.91 9.46
N GLY A 29 -6.77 -3.42 9.70
CA GLY A 29 -5.92 -3.87 10.79
C GLY A 29 -6.51 -3.60 12.16
N THR A 30 -7.07 -2.41 12.39
CA THR A 30 -7.78 -2.08 13.63
C THR A 30 -9.14 -2.76 13.72
N TYR A 31 -9.85 -2.94 12.61
CA TYR A 31 -11.14 -3.64 12.58
C TYR A 31 -11.00 -5.13 12.92
N ASP A 32 -10.03 -5.81 12.33
CA ASP A 32 -9.74 -7.23 12.58
C ASP A 32 -9.15 -7.46 13.98
N ALA A 33 -8.31 -6.51 14.41
CA ALA A 33 -7.77 -6.45 15.77
C ALA A 33 -8.84 -6.36 16.87
N PHE A 34 -9.98 -5.70 16.60
CA PHE A 34 -11.08 -5.57 17.55
C PHE A 34 -12.02 -6.77 17.47
N ARG A 35 -12.29 -7.29 16.25
CA ARG A 35 -13.20 -8.42 16.04
C ARG A 35 -12.63 -9.76 16.49
N CYS A 36 -11.37 -10.06 16.23
CA CYS A 36 -10.83 -11.40 16.48
C CYS A 36 -10.40 -11.65 17.93
N ARG A 37 -10.52 -10.67 18.86
CA ARG A 37 -10.15 -10.80 20.30
C ARG A 37 -8.82 -11.54 20.54
N ILE A 38 -7.84 -11.35 19.65
CA ILE A 38 -6.59 -12.13 19.68
C ILE A 38 -5.66 -11.54 20.74
N PRO A 39 -5.23 -12.31 21.75
CA PRO A 39 -4.25 -11.86 22.72
C PRO A 39 -2.84 -11.85 22.09
N GLY A 40 -2.13 -10.73 22.23
CA GLY A 40 -0.67 -10.67 22.03
C GLY A 40 -0.14 -10.25 20.66
N LEU A 41 1.18 -10.47 20.49
CA LEU A 41 2.06 -9.97 19.42
C LEU A 41 1.70 -10.45 18.00
N MET A 42 0.97 -11.57 17.88
CA MET A 42 0.56 -12.14 16.59
C MET A 42 -0.45 -11.27 15.83
N LYS A 43 -1.23 -10.44 16.55
CA LYS A 43 -2.17 -9.47 15.97
C LYS A 43 -1.45 -8.43 15.11
N ILE A 44 -0.32 -7.95 15.59
CA ILE A 44 0.49 -6.94 14.90
C ILE A 44 1.12 -7.54 13.63
N ARG A 45 1.53 -8.81 13.68
CA ARG A 45 2.11 -9.51 12.55
C ARG A 45 1.07 -9.83 11.47
N HIS A 46 -0.14 -10.21 11.85
CA HIS A 46 -1.23 -10.47 10.90
C HIS A 46 -1.72 -9.18 10.23
N VAL A 47 -1.92 -8.11 11.02
CA VAL A 47 -2.22 -6.77 10.51
C VAL A 47 -1.12 -6.26 9.60
N GLY A 48 0.16 -6.46 9.99
CA GLY A 48 1.31 -6.12 9.17
C GLY A 48 1.34 -6.90 7.85
N GLN A 49 1.05 -8.20 7.85
CA GLN A 49 0.99 -9.01 6.63
C GLN A 49 -0.14 -8.57 5.69
N VAL A 50 -1.34 -8.32 6.20
CA VAL A 50 -2.47 -7.82 5.41
C VAL A 50 -2.17 -6.43 4.85
N THR A 51 -1.61 -5.54 5.67
CA THR A 51 -1.23 -4.17 5.26
C THR A 51 -0.15 -4.19 4.18
N LEU A 52 0.88 -5.01 4.35
CA LEU A 52 1.94 -5.16 3.35
C LEU A 52 1.42 -5.75 2.05
N GLY A 53 0.49 -6.72 2.10
CA GLY A 53 -0.18 -7.26 0.91
C GLY A 53 -0.92 -6.17 0.14
N PHE A 54 -1.75 -5.38 0.83
CA PHE A 54 -2.50 -4.28 0.19
C PHE A 54 -1.59 -3.16 -0.32
N ALA A 55 -0.59 -2.75 0.46
CA ALA A 55 0.38 -1.73 0.04
C ALA A 55 1.19 -2.18 -1.17
N ALA A 56 1.59 -3.46 -1.21
CA ALA A 56 2.30 -4.03 -2.34
C ALA A 56 1.42 -4.05 -3.60
N THR A 57 0.18 -4.54 -3.54
CA THR A 57 -0.69 -4.61 -4.72
C THR A 57 -1.10 -3.23 -5.23
N CYS A 58 -1.50 -2.30 -4.34
CA CYS A 58 -1.87 -0.94 -4.74
C CYS A 58 -0.67 -0.14 -5.26
N GLY A 59 0.49 -0.26 -4.60
CA GLY A 59 1.74 0.36 -5.04
C GLY A 59 2.22 -0.20 -6.39
N PHE A 60 2.12 -1.51 -6.59
CA PHE A 60 2.50 -2.16 -7.85
C PHE A 60 1.55 -1.79 -8.98
N PHE A 61 0.24 -1.83 -8.75
CA PHE A 61 -0.75 -1.47 -9.76
C PHE A 61 -0.62 -0.02 -10.21
N MET A 62 -0.41 0.92 -9.29
CA MET A 62 -0.29 2.33 -9.63
C MET A 62 1.11 2.71 -10.11
N GLY A 63 2.16 2.03 -9.65
CA GLY A 63 3.50 2.11 -10.22
C GLY A 63 3.55 1.63 -11.68
N VAL A 64 2.85 0.52 -12.00
CA VAL A 64 2.72 0.03 -13.37
C VAL A 64 1.78 0.92 -14.20
N GLY A 65 0.65 1.37 -13.63
CA GLY A 65 -0.29 2.26 -14.31
C GLY A 65 0.29 3.63 -14.65
N SER A 66 1.24 4.13 -13.85
CA SER A 66 1.95 5.38 -14.13
C SER A 66 2.96 5.28 -15.29
N LEU A 67 3.38 4.06 -15.69
CA LEU A 67 4.14 3.82 -16.91
C LEU A 67 3.27 3.89 -18.19
N ILE A 68 1.98 3.56 -18.08
CA ILE A 68 1.05 3.53 -19.22
C ILE A 68 0.56 4.95 -19.59
N ARG A 69 0.65 5.91 -18.65
CA ARG A 69 0.28 7.31 -18.90
C ARG A 69 1.38 8.05 -19.68
N ARG A 70 1.46 7.74 -20.97
CA ARG A 70 2.31 8.36 -21.99
C ARG A 70 1.49 9.34 -22.85
N ASN A 71 0.96 10.38 -22.23
CA ASN A 71 0.45 11.57 -22.91
C ASN A 71 0.55 12.76 -21.94
#